data_AF-A0A2S7Q171-F1
#
_entry.id   AF-A0A2S7Q171-F1
#
_cell.length_a   1.000
_cell.length_b   1.000
_cell.length_c   1.000
_cell.angle_alpha   90.00
_cell.angle_beta   90.00
_cell.angle_gamma   90.00
#
_symmetry.space_group_name_H-M   'P 1'
#
loop_
_entity.id
_entity.type
_entity.pdbx_description
1 polymer ?
#
loop_
_entity_poly.entity_id
_entity_poly.type
_entity_poly.pdbx_seq_one_letter_code
_entity_poly.pdbx_strand_id
1 'polypeptide(L)'
;MSEPKRPLLKGSLRPPKVNPSNLSYTQPPASRDELSIGAQGKNVKVVDFNSSAIPQPFLDPSIVQKRAQMDREWQLRQEKTARASRDQAASSSTGD
;
A
#
# COMPACT_ATOMS: atom_id res chain seq x y z
N MET A 1 -29.85 -61.02 -1.14
CA MET A 1 -29.68 -59.55 -1.02
C MET A 1 -28.48 -59.33 -0.12
N SER A 2 -27.35 -58.84 -0.65
CA SER A 2 -26.14 -58.57 0.13
C SER A 2 -26.37 -57.35 1.03
N GLU A 3 -26.04 -57.47 2.31
CA GLU A 3 -26.09 -56.32 3.21
C GLU A 3 -25.05 -55.27 2.81
N PRO A 4 -25.40 -53.97 2.89
CA PRO A 4 -24.48 -52.90 2.57
C PRO A 4 -23.33 -52.87 3.58
N LYS A 5 -22.10 -52.82 3.07
CA LYS A 5 -20.84 -52.79 3.85
C LYS A 5 -20.78 -51.67 4.90
N ARG A 6 -21.64 -50.66 4.79
CA ARG A 6 -21.82 -49.58 5.77
C ARG A 6 -23.32 -49.36 5.99
N PRO A 7 -23.87 -49.65 7.18
CA PRO A 7 -25.26 -49.36 7.47
C PRO A 7 -25.51 -47.85 7.48
N LEU A 8 -26.65 -47.41 6.96
CA LEU A 8 -27.06 -46.01 7.03
C LEU A 8 -27.37 -45.65 8.48
N LEU A 9 -26.68 -44.63 9.00
CA LEU A 9 -26.96 -44.08 10.32
C LEU A 9 -28.27 -43.27 10.24
N LYS A 10 -29.33 -43.80 10.85
CA LYS A 10 -30.62 -43.10 10.99
C LYS A 10 -30.64 -42.35 12.33
N GLY A 11 -31.08 -41.09 12.33
CA GLY A 11 -31.20 -40.26 13.53
C GLY A 11 -30.84 -38.80 13.28
N SER A 12 -30.95 -37.97 14.32
CA SER A 12 -30.52 -36.57 14.25
C SER A 12 -29.00 -36.48 14.05
N LEU A 13 -28.58 -35.46 13.30
CA LEU A 13 -27.17 -35.19 13.06
C LEU A 13 -26.47 -34.92 14.39
N ARG A 14 -25.32 -35.58 14.59
CA ARG A 14 -24.46 -35.31 15.74
C ARG A 14 -23.51 -34.16 15.44
N PRO A 15 -23.18 -33.32 16.43
CA PRO A 15 -22.14 -32.31 16.28
C PRO A 15 -20.81 -32.95 15.84
N PRO A 16 -19.98 -32.24 15.05
CA PRO A 16 -18.64 -32.69 14.71
C PRO A 16 -17.82 -33.00 15.97
N LYS A 17 -17.05 -34.09 15.93
CA LYS A 17 -16.09 -34.39 16.99
C LYS A 17 -14.88 -33.47 16.83
N VAL A 18 -14.56 -32.71 17.86
CA VAL A 18 -13.36 -31.87 17.91
C VAL A 18 -12.15 -32.79 18.08
N ASN A 19 -11.34 -32.94 17.05
CA ASN A 19 -10.05 -33.63 17.14
C ASN A 19 -8.96 -32.58 17.41
N PRO A 20 -8.35 -32.56 18.62
CA PRO A 20 -7.34 -31.56 18.98
C PRO A 20 -6.03 -31.72 18.19
N SER A 21 -5.83 -32.85 17.51
CA SER A 21 -4.64 -33.18 16.73
C SER A 21 -4.74 -32.80 15.24
N ASN A 22 -5.83 -32.15 14.81
CA ASN A 22 -5.91 -31.69 13.43
C ASN A 22 -4.86 -30.59 13.24
N LEU A 23 -3.86 -30.85 12.38
CA LEU A 23 -2.93 -29.80 11.94
C LEU A 23 -3.78 -28.65 11.39
N SER A 24 -3.67 -27.49 12.03
CA SER A 24 -4.30 -26.29 11.51
C SER A 24 -3.68 -25.97 10.15
N TYR A 25 -4.50 -25.70 9.13
CA TYR A 25 -4.03 -25.14 7.85
C TYR A 25 -3.53 -23.71 8.01
N THR A 26 -3.65 -23.12 9.19
CA THR A 26 -3.15 -21.78 9.47
C THR A 26 -1.63 -21.79 9.44
N GLN A 27 -1.06 -21.16 8.42
CA GLN A 27 0.35 -20.82 8.42
C GLN A 27 0.60 -19.77 9.51
N PRO A 28 1.57 -19.99 10.43
CA PRO A 28 1.94 -18.97 11.39
C PRO A 28 2.52 -17.74 10.68
N PRO A 29 2.34 -16.52 11.23
CA PRO A 29 2.95 -15.33 10.67
C PRO A 29 4.47 -15.51 10.55
N ALA A 30 5.03 -15.19 9.37
CA ALA A 30 6.46 -15.23 9.15
C ALA A 30 7.18 -14.25 10.10
N SER A 31 8.30 -14.66 10.67
CA SER A 31 9.11 -13.78 11.52
C SER A 31 9.84 -12.73 10.69
N ARG A 32 10.21 -11.59 11.29
CA ARG A 32 10.88 -10.48 10.57
C ARG A 32 12.21 -10.91 9.93
N ASP A 33 12.89 -11.89 10.53
CA ASP A 33 14.19 -12.39 10.07
C ASP A 33 14.07 -13.39 8.90
N GLU A 34 12.87 -13.92 8.64
CA GLU A 34 12.60 -14.82 7.51
C GLU A 34 12.40 -14.08 6.17
N LEU A 35 12.23 -12.76 6.22
CA LEU A 35 11.93 -11.93 5.05
C LEU A 35 13.13 -11.08 4.64
N SER A 36 14.01 -11.63 3.80
CA SER A 36 15.07 -10.84 3.17
C SER A 36 14.50 -9.98 2.03
N ILE A 37 14.14 -8.73 2.36
CA ILE A 37 13.74 -7.72 1.36
C ILE A 37 15.02 -7.20 0.69
N GLY A 38 15.27 -7.63 -0.54
CA GLY A 38 16.39 -7.14 -1.36
C GLY A 38 16.19 -5.70 -1.82
N ALA A 39 16.36 -4.72 -0.94
CA ALA A 39 16.34 -3.30 -1.31
C ALA A 39 17.78 -2.80 -1.51
N GLN A 40 18.24 -2.79 -2.77
CA GLN A 40 19.46 -2.09 -3.17
C GLN A 40 19.23 -0.57 -3.08
N GLY A 41 19.71 0.04 -2.00
CA GLY A 41 19.86 1.49 -1.86
C GLY A 41 18.57 2.23 -1.50
N LYS A 42 18.64 2.96 -0.39
CA LYS A 42 17.63 3.82 0.26
C LYS A 42 16.84 3.08 1.35
N ASN A 43 16.91 3.64 2.56
CA ASN A 43 16.11 3.27 3.72
C ASN A 43 14.62 3.31 3.33
N VAL A 44 14.03 2.15 3.04
CA VAL A 44 12.60 2.04 2.72
C VAL A 44 11.87 2.19 4.04
N LYS A 45 11.13 3.30 4.22
CA LYS A 45 10.26 3.51 5.38
C LYS A 45 9.16 2.44 5.34
N VAL A 46 9.35 1.38 6.11
CA VAL A 46 8.35 0.32 6.28
C VAL A 46 7.16 0.93 7.03
N VAL A 47 6.00 0.94 6.39
CA VAL A 47 4.74 1.31 7.05
C VAL A 47 4.13 0.02 7.57
N ASP A 48 4.17 -0.18 8.88
CA ASP A 48 3.54 -1.34 9.52
C ASP A 48 2.02 -1.28 9.28
N PHE A 49 1.46 -2.34 8.70
CA PHE A 49 0.03 -2.42 8.42
C PHE A 49 -0.72 -2.71 9.72
N ASN A 50 -1.39 -1.69 10.27
CA ASN A 50 -2.19 -1.83 11.49
C ASN A 50 -3.68 -2.04 11.13
N SER A 51 -4.25 -3.17 11.54
CA SER A 51 -5.66 -3.51 11.34
C SER A 51 -6.64 -2.62 12.14
N SER A 52 -6.14 -1.89 13.14
CA SER A 52 -6.89 -0.87 13.87
C SER A 52 -6.68 0.55 13.32
N ALA A 53 -5.94 0.71 12.22
CA ALA A 53 -5.77 2.02 11.60
C ALA A 53 -7.09 2.48 11.00
N ILE A 54 -7.41 3.76 11.20
CA ILE A 54 -8.56 4.39 10.55
C ILE A 54 -8.34 4.28 9.04
N PRO A 55 -9.25 3.65 8.28
CA PRO A 55 -9.09 3.51 6.85
C PRO A 55 -8.98 4.90 6.24
N GLN A 56 -7.85 5.18 5.59
CA GLN A 56 -7.71 6.43 4.87
C GLN A 56 -8.70 6.38 3.71
N PRO A 57 -9.53 7.43 3.51
CA PRO A 57 -10.44 7.45 2.39
C PRO A 57 -9.65 7.31 1.10
N PHE A 58 -10.23 6.62 0.11
CA PHE A 58 -9.63 6.54 -1.21
C PHE A 58 -9.41 7.97 -1.72
N LEU A 59 -8.15 8.29 -2.01
CA LEU A 59 -7.82 9.53 -2.70
C LEU A 59 -8.54 9.53 -4.05
N ASP A 60 -9.19 10.65 -4.39
CA ASP A 60 -9.74 10.90 -5.72
C ASP A 60 -8.68 10.52 -6.77
N PRO A 61 -8.94 9.60 -7.72
CA PRO A 61 -7.93 9.14 -8.67
C PRO A 61 -7.35 10.27 -9.53
N SER A 62 -8.06 11.40 -9.65
CA SER A 62 -7.56 12.59 -10.32
C SER A 62 -6.50 13.37 -9.53
N ILE A 63 -6.24 13.04 -8.25
CA ILE A 63 -5.31 13.77 -7.38
C ILE A 63 -3.89 13.80 -7.95
N VAL A 64 -3.47 12.73 -8.62
CA VAL A 64 -2.15 12.63 -9.24
C VAL A 64 -2.02 13.62 -10.39
N GLN A 65 -3.06 13.71 -11.24
CA GLN A 65 -3.09 14.64 -12.36
C GLN A 65 -3.15 16.09 -11.89
N LYS A 66 -3.98 16.38 -10.88
CA LYS A 66 -4.08 17.72 -10.27
C LYS A 66 -2.75 18.18 -9.67
N ARG A 67 -2.02 17.29 -8.98
CA ARG A 67 -0.68 17.59 -8.45
C ARG A 67 0.32 17.88 -9.56
N ALA A 68 0.34 17.06 -10.60
CA ALA A 68 1.23 17.28 -11.75
C ALA A 68 0.97 18.62 -12.47
N GLN A 69 -0.30 19.04 -12.57
CA GLN A 69 -0.66 20.35 -13.13
C GLN A 69 -0.18 21.49 -12.22
N MET A 70 -0.42 21.38 -10.91
CA MET A 70 -0.01 22.36 -9.92
C MET A 70 1.51 22.55 -9.89
N ASP A 71 2.28 21.46 -9.95
CA ASP A 71 3.75 21.51 -10.00
C ASP A 71 4.23 22.23 -11.26
N ARG A 72 3.60 21.97 -12.41
CA ARG A 72 3.92 22.64 -13.67
C ARG A 72 3.62 24.14 -13.62
N GLU A 73 2.46 24.53 -13.09
CA GLU A 73 2.11 25.94 -12.91
C GLU A 73 3.07 26.66 -11.95
N TRP A 74 3.46 25.99 -10.87
CA TRP A 74 4.42 26.52 -9.93
C TRP A 74 5.78 26.76 -10.59
N GLN A 75 6.29 25.80 -11.37
CA GLN A 75 7.54 25.95 -12.13
C GLN A 75 7.48 27.11 -13.12
N LEU A 76 6.38 27.25 -13.87
CA LEU A 76 6.19 28.37 -14.81
C LEU A 76 6.18 29.74 -14.10
N ARG A 77 5.57 29.82 -12.92
CA ARG A 77 5.62 31.04 -12.10
C ARG A 77 7.03 31.37 -11.66
N GLN A 78 7.78 30.36 -11.18
CA GLN A 78 9.19 30.56 -10.78
C GLN A 78 10.04 31.05 -11.96
N GLU A 79 9.87 30.45 -13.14
CA GLU A 79 10.61 30.86 -14.33
C GLU A 79 10.26 32.29 -14.75
N LYS A 80 8.98 32.67 -14.72
CA LYS A 80 8.55 34.04 -15.02
C LYS A 80 9.15 35.05 -14.04
N THR A 81 9.17 34.73 -12.75
CA THR A 81 9.80 35.58 -11.73
C THR A 81 11.32 35.68 -11.91
N ALA A 82 11.99 34.58 -12.24
CA ALA A 82 13.43 34.56 -12.50
C ALA A 82 13.83 35.35 -13.77
N ARG A 83 13.01 35.31 -14.83
CA ARG A 83 13.21 36.14 -16.02
C ARG A 83 13.03 37.62 -15.70
N ALA A 84 11.96 37.97 -14.98
CA ALA A 84 11.68 39.35 -14.60
C ALA A 84 12.77 39.96 -13.69
N SER A 85 13.39 39.17 -12.81
CA SER A 85 14.52 39.63 -12.00
C SER A 85 15.82 39.77 -12.80
N ARG A 86 16.06 38.88 -13.77
CA ARG A 86 17.22 38.96 -14.69
C ARG A 86 17.15 40.18 -15.60
N ASP A 87 15.97 40.48 -16.14
CA ASP A 87 15.78 41.64 -17.03
C ASP A 87 15.94 42.97 -16.28
N GLN A 88 15.57 43.02 -14.99
CA GLN A 88 15.80 44.17 -14.11
C GLN A 88 17.27 44.33 -13.70
N ALA A 89 18.02 43.23 -13.55
CA ALA A 89 19.45 43.28 -13.27
C ALA A 89 20.30 43.66 -14.50
N ALA A 90 19.83 43.32 -15.70
CA ALA A 90 20.49 43.69 -16.96
C ALA A 90 20.27 45.18 -17.31
N SER A 91 19.12 45.75 -16.96
CA SER A 91 18.83 47.18 -17.22
C SER A 91 19.54 48.13 -16.25
N SER A 92 19.96 47.67 -15.07
CA SER A 92 20.72 48.46 -14.09
C SER A 92 22.25 48.40 -14.27
N SER A 93 22.76 47.52 -15.15
CA SER A 93 24.20 47.32 -15.39
C SER A 93 24.78 48.19 -16.52
N THR A 94 23.95 48.91 -17.29
CA THR A 94 24.38 49.66 -18.50
C THR A 94 24.41 51.18 -18.25
N GLY A 95 24.47 51.61 -16.99
CA GLY A 95 24.56 53.02 -16.60
C GLY A 95 25.76 53.28 -15.71
N ASP A 96 26.94 53.38 -16.33
CA ASP A 96 28.12 54.11 -15.84
C ASP A 96 28.92 54.61 -17.07
#